data_AF-Q26670-F1
#
_entry.id   AF-Q26670-F1
#
_cell.length_a   1.000
_cell.length_b   1.000
_cell.length_c   1.000
_cell.angle_alpha   90.00
_cell.angle_beta   90.00
_cell.angle_gamma   90.00
#
_symmetry.space_group_name_H-M   'P 1'
#
loop_
_entity.id
_entity.type
_entity.pdbx_description
1 polymer ?
#
loop_
_entity_poly.entity_id
_entity_poly.type
_entity_poly.pdbx_seq_one_letter_code
_entity_poly.pdbx_strand_id
1 'polypeptide(L)'
;MFHLSSVLFVVGVLFGLGQAAQMARYDHYRVYEVVPSNDKQMRTLEELTTTSDSIISLQHSRSANAPAHVVVAPHKLAHFTEVLERDNFVYKVVEDNLQAELDALPISLPIRRRSGEFNWKE
;
A
#
# COMPACT_ATOMS: atom_id res chain seq x y z
N MET A 1 36.73 0.50 39.33
CA MET A 1 35.49 1.23 38.98
C MET A 1 35.46 1.69 37.50
N PHE A 2 35.93 0.91 36.53
CA PHE A 2 35.98 1.35 35.11
C PHE A 2 35.34 0.39 34.09
N HIS A 3 34.78 -0.76 34.51
CA HIS A 3 34.21 -1.74 33.56
C HIS A 3 32.72 -1.53 33.24
N LEU A 4 31.92 -0.94 34.14
CA LEU A 4 30.49 -0.72 33.90
C LEU A 4 30.21 0.33 32.81
N SER A 5 31.05 1.38 32.72
CA SER A 5 30.86 2.46 31.75
C SER A 5 31.15 2.02 30.31
N SER A 6 32.07 1.08 30.11
CA SER A 6 32.42 0.58 28.77
C SER A 6 31.36 -0.37 28.20
N VAL A 7 30.75 -1.21 29.05
CA VAL A 7 29.64 -2.11 28.64
C VAL A 7 28.38 -1.31 28.28
N LEU A 8 28.05 -0.27 29.04
CA LEU A 8 26.90 0.59 28.76
C LEU A 8 27.03 1.35 27.43
N PHE A 9 28.25 1.73 27.05
CA PHE A 9 28.53 2.40 25.78
C PHE A 9 28.38 1.44 24.59
N VAL A 10 28.87 0.19 24.73
CA VAL A 10 28.75 -0.83 23.67
C VAL A 10 27.29 -1.26 23.44
N VAL A 11 26.50 -1.41 24.51
CA VAL A 11 25.05 -1.71 24.38
C VAL A 11 24.29 -0.55 23.73
N GLY A 12 24.63 0.71 24.07
CA GLY A 12 24.02 1.89 23.45
C GLY A 12 24.34 2.04 21.95
N VAL A 13 25.56 1.69 21.52
CA VAL A 13 25.95 1.71 20.10
C VAL A 13 25.25 0.60 19.31
N LEU A 14 25.05 -0.59 19.90
CA LEU A 14 24.32 -1.68 19.24
C LEU A 14 22.83 -1.38 19.07
N PHE A 15 22.19 -0.67 20.01
CA PHE A 15 20.80 -0.21 19.88
C PHE A 15 20.65 0.98 18.91
N GLY A 16 21.69 1.80 18.72
CA GLY A 16 21.66 2.99 17.86
C GLY A 16 21.75 2.69 16.35
N LEU A 17 22.26 1.52 15.95
CA LEU A 17 22.51 1.17 14.54
C LEU A 17 21.31 0.52 13.82
N GLY A 18 20.24 0.16 14.54
CA GLY A 18 19.15 -0.67 14.01
C GLY A 18 17.91 0.07 13.48
N GLN A 19 17.80 1.39 13.69
CA GLN A 19 16.55 2.11 13.43
C GLN A 19 16.56 2.87 12.09
N ALA A 20 17.08 2.25 11.02
CA ALA A 20 16.74 2.70 9.67
C ALA A 20 15.30 2.23 9.40
N ALA A 21 14.33 3.13 9.48
CA ALA A 21 12.96 2.84 9.08
C ALA A 21 12.98 2.33 7.63
N GLN A 22 12.73 1.04 7.44
CA GLN A 22 12.69 0.43 6.11
C GLN A 22 11.49 1.04 5.37
N MET A 23 11.74 1.74 4.26
CA MET A 23 10.66 2.24 3.41
C MET A 23 9.82 1.04 2.97
N ALA A 24 8.50 1.14 3.16
CA ALA A 24 7.57 0.12 2.71
C ALA A 24 7.69 -0.02 1.18
N ARG A 25 7.84 -1.27 0.72
CA ARG A 25 7.86 -1.61 -0.70
C ARG A 25 6.63 -2.45 -1.05
N TYR A 26 6.11 -2.23 -2.25
CA TYR A 26 4.91 -2.86 -2.80
C TYR A 26 5.24 -3.69 -4.04
N ASP A 27 6.40 -4.37 -4.04
CA ASP A 27 6.84 -5.17 -5.18
C ASP A 27 5.81 -6.26 -5.50
N HIS A 28 5.42 -6.32 -6.78
CA HIS A 28 4.44 -7.27 -7.33
C HIS A 28 3.03 -7.16 -6.74
N TYR A 29 2.74 -6.10 -5.99
CA TYR A 29 1.36 -5.77 -5.66
C TYR A 29 0.65 -5.37 -6.94
N ARG A 30 -0.58 -5.85 -7.11
CA ARG A 30 -1.41 -5.53 -8.26
C ARG A 30 -2.52 -4.58 -7.88
N VAL A 31 -2.83 -3.65 -8.77
CA VAL A 31 -4.02 -2.79 -8.67
C VAL A 31 -5.11 -3.38 -9.55
N TYR A 32 -6.27 -3.61 -8.96
CA TYR A 32 -7.48 -4.05 -9.65
C TYR A 32 -8.50 -2.92 -9.68
N GLU A 33 -9.13 -2.72 -10.84
CA GLU A 33 -10.40 -2.01 -10.93
C GLU A 33 -11.51 -3.06 -10.85
N VAL A 34 -12.41 -2.92 -9.88
CA VAL A 34 -13.52 -3.86 -9.62
C VAL A 34 -14.84 -3.10 -9.68
N VAL A 35 -15.81 -3.63 -10.41
CA VAL A 35 -17.15 -3.03 -10.57
C VAL A 35 -18.20 -3.92 -9.89
N PRO A 36 -18.57 -3.65 -8.62
CA PRO A 36 -19.67 -4.35 -7.97
C PRO A 36 -21.00 -3.97 -8.61
N SER A 37 -21.82 -4.96 -8.97
CA SER A 37 -23.11 -4.77 -9.65
C SER A 37 -24.32 -4.67 -8.71
N ASN A 38 -24.15 -5.05 -7.44
CA ASN A 38 -25.23 -5.10 -6.44
C ASN A 38 -24.70 -5.00 -5.00
N ASP A 39 -25.60 -4.83 -4.04
CA ASP A 39 -25.27 -4.64 -2.62
C ASP A 39 -24.52 -5.83 -2.00
N LYS A 40 -24.80 -7.06 -2.42
CA LYS A 40 -24.08 -8.25 -1.94
C LYS A 40 -22.61 -8.14 -2.35
N GLN A 41 -22.34 -7.83 -3.62
CA GLN A 41 -20.98 -7.63 -4.13
C GLN A 41 -20.28 -6.44 -3.47
N MET A 42 -21.00 -5.35 -3.17
CA MET A 42 -20.42 -4.23 -2.41
C MET A 42 -19.94 -4.67 -1.02
N ARG A 43 -20.77 -5.42 -0.29
CA ARG A 43 -20.41 -5.95 1.05
C ARG A 43 -19.25 -6.93 0.99
N THR A 44 -19.25 -7.84 0.01
CA THR A 44 -18.16 -8.79 -0.18
C THR A 44 -16.83 -8.05 -0.45
N LEU A 45 -16.84 -7.00 -1.26
CA LEU A 45 -15.63 -6.22 -1.52
C LEU A 45 -15.15 -5.47 -0.27
N GLU A 46 -16.07 -4.89 0.50
CA GLU A 46 -15.77 -4.24 1.78
C GLU A 46 -15.18 -5.22 2.81
N GLU A 47 -15.75 -6.41 2.94
CA GLU A 47 -15.28 -7.49 3.81
C GLU A 47 -13.84 -7.91 3.45
N LEU A 48 -13.55 -8.07 2.15
CA LEU A 48 -12.19 -8.40 1.68
C LEU A 48 -11.16 -7.36 2.10
N THR A 49 -11.51 -6.08 1.99
CA THR A 49 -10.61 -4.96 2.33
C THR A 49 -10.48 -4.72 3.84
N THR A 50 -11.51 -5.04 4.63
CA THR A 50 -11.51 -4.78 6.08
C THR A 50 -10.87 -5.93 6.87
N THR A 51 -10.95 -7.16 6.34
CA THR A 51 -10.48 -8.36 7.04
C THR A 51 -8.99 -8.66 6.77
N SER A 52 -8.37 -8.01 5.78
CA SER A 52 -7.00 -8.30 5.38
C SER A 52 -6.17 -7.05 5.14
N ASP A 53 -5.12 -6.87 5.93
CA ASP A 53 -4.11 -5.82 5.73
C ASP A 53 -3.32 -5.96 4.40
N SER A 54 -3.51 -7.06 3.68
CA SER A 54 -2.92 -7.37 2.38
C SER A 54 -3.80 -6.99 1.20
N ILE A 55 -4.97 -6.40 1.45
CA ILE A 55 -5.94 -5.92 0.45
C ILE A 55 -6.33 -4.49 0.84
N ILE A 56 -5.84 -3.51 0.09
CA ILE A 56 -5.97 -2.10 0.42
C ILE A 56 -6.89 -1.42 -0.61
N SER A 57 -7.97 -0.79 -0.14
CA SER A 57 -8.84 0.01 -0.99
C SER A 57 -8.24 1.40 -1.21
N LEU A 58 -7.85 1.72 -2.45
CA LEU A 58 -7.46 3.08 -2.84
C LEU A 58 -8.69 3.95 -3.08
N GLN A 59 -9.75 3.35 -3.60
CA GLN A 59 -11.03 4.00 -3.86
C GLN A 59 -12.16 3.01 -3.61
N HIS A 60 -13.03 3.37 -2.68
CA HIS A 60 -14.27 2.63 -2.44
C HIS A 60 -15.30 2.92 -3.52
N SER A 61 -16.04 1.90 -3.93
CA SER A 61 -17.23 2.08 -4.76
C SER A 61 -18.33 2.73 -3.90
N ARG A 62 -18.89 3.84 -4.39
CA ARG A 62 -19.94 4.60 -3.67
C ARG A 62 -21.35 4.06 -3.91
N SER A 63 -21.52 3.23 -4.94
CA SER A 63 -22.79 2.65 -5.34
C SER A 63 -22.56 1.48 -6.30
N ALA A 64 -23.56 0.62 -6.48
CA ALA A 64 -23.54 -0.37 -7.55
C ALA A 64 -23.19 0.26 -8.90
N ASN A 65 -22.42 -0.48 -9.70
CA ASN A 65 -21.85 -0.12 -11.00
C ASN A 65 -20.81 1.01 -11.00
N ALA A 66 -20.45 1.57 -9.83
CA ALA A 66 -19.31 2.48 -9.72
C ALA A 66 -18.01 1.68 -9.48
N PRO A 67 -16.90 2.00 -10.17
CA PRO A 67 -15.64 1.28 -10.01
C PRO A 67 -15.00 1.56 -8.64
N ALA A 68 -14.35 0.53 -8.10
CA ALA A 68 -13.45 0.59 -6.96
C ALA A 68 -12.02 0.24 -7.42
N HIS A 69 -11.02 0.81 -6.75
CA HIS A 69 -9.61 0.50 -6.98
C HIS A 69 -9.03 -0.17 -5.74
N VAL A 70 -8.48 -1.38 -5.92
CA VAL A 70 -7.99 -2.21 -4.82
C VAL A 70 -6.58 -2.71 -5.13
N VAL A 71 -5.68 -2.50 -4.18
CA VAL A 71 -4.31 -2.99 -4.18
C VAL A 71 -4.26 -4.33 -3.46
N VAL A 72 -3.67 -5.34 -4.08
CA VAL A 72 -3.63 -6.72 -3.55
C VAL A 72 -2.20 -7.23 -3.50
N ALA A 73 -1.79 -7.74 -2.34
CA ALA A 73 -0.48 -8.34 -2.14
C ALA A 73 -0.32 -9.64 -2.95
N PRO A 74 0.90 -9.99 -3.39
CA PRO A 74 1.17 -11.17 -4.22
C PRO A 74 0.59 -12.47 -3.68
N HIS A 75 0.69 -12.68 -2.37
CA HIS A 75 0.26 -13.90 -1.68
C HIS A 75 -1.26 -13.96 -1.45
N LYS A 76 -2.01 -12.90 -1.79
CA LYS A 76 -3.48 -12.87 -1.73
C LYS A 76 -4.16 -12.84 -3.10
N LEU A 77 -3.39 -12.70 -4.19
CA LEU A 77 -3.94 -12.59 -5.55
C LEU A 77 -4.86 -13.76 -5.92
N ALA A 78 -4.45 -15.00 -5.65
CA ALA A 78 -5.24 -16.19 -5.99
C ALA A 78 -6.58 -16.20 -5.23
N HIS A 79 -6.56 -16.00 -3.91
CA HIS A 79 -7.77 -15.95 -3.11
C HIS A 79 -8.68 -14.76 -3.49
N PHE A 80 -8.10 -13.60 -3.76
CA PHE A 80 -8.86 -12.41 -4.17
C PHE A 80 -9.59 -12.66 -5.49
N THR A 81 -8.88 -13.15 -6.51
CA THR A 81 -9.47 -13.45 -7.83
C THR A 81 -10.49 -14.57 -7.76
N GLU A 82 -10.26 -15.62 -6.96
CA GLU A 82 -11.24 -16.68 -6.73
C GLU A 82 -12.57 -16.14 -6.19
N VAL A 83 -12.54 -15.21 -5.22
CA VAL A 83 -13.76 -14.59 -4.69
C VAL A 83 -14.47 -13.75 -5.76
N LEU A 84 -13.72 -12.96 -6.54
CA LEU A 84 -14.28 -12.14 -7.61
C LEU A 84 -14.95 -13.01 -8.70
N GLU A 85 -14.29 -14.09 -9.11
CA GLU A 85 -14.81 -15.02 -10.12
C GLU A 85 -16.04 -15.78 -9.60
N ARG A 86 -15.96 -16.33 -8.38
CA ARG A 86 -17.07 -17.07 -7.75
C ARG A 86 -18.34 -16.23 -7.65
N ASP A 87 -18.19 -14.96 -7.27
CA ASP A 87 -19.30 -14.03 -7.11
C ASP A 87 -19.64 -13.24 -8.39
N ASN A 88 -19.01 -13.56 -9.52
CA ASN A 88 -19.23 -12.97 -10.85
C ASN A 88 -19.05 -11.44 -10.89
N PHE A 89 -17.95 -10.95 -10.32
CA PHE A 89 -17.54 -9.56 -10.45
C PHE A 89 -16.99 -9.27 -11.85
N VAL A 90 -17.21 -8.05 -12.33
CA VAL A 90 -16.46 -7.49 -13.46
C VAL A 90 -15.21 -6.81 -12.89
N TYR A 91 -14.03 -7.21 -13.36
CA TYR A 91 -12.77 -6.61 -12.93
C TYR A 91 -11.71 -6.64 -14.03
N LYS A 92 -10.69 -5.79 -13.88
CA LYS A 92 -9.47 -5.79 -14.70
C LYS A 92 -8.25 -5.45 -13.86
N VAL A 93 -7.09 -5.91 -14.29
CA VAL A 93 -5.80 -5.46 -13.72
C VAL A 93 -5.47 -4.11 -14.35
N VAL A 94 -5.20 -3.11 -13.49
CA VAL A 94 -4.77 -1.77 -13.90
C VAL A 94 -3.25 -1.65 -13.83
N GLU A 95 -2.63 -2.24 -12.81
CA GLU A 95 -1.18 -2.25 -12.60
C GLU A 95 -0.75 -3.63 -12.08
N ASP A 96 0.33 -4.20 -12.64
CA ASP A 96 0.81 -5.53 -12.27
C ASP A 96 1.98 -5.50 -11.26
N ASN A 97 2.64 -4.35 -11.13
CA ASN A 97 3.67 -4.09 -10.15
C ASN A 97 3.63 -2.63 -9.67
N LEU A 98 2.84 -2.38 -8.63
CA LEU A 98 2.67 -1.05 -8.04
C LEU A 98 4.00 -0.38 -7.66
N GLN A 99 5.01 -1.15 -7.21
CA GLN A 99 6.31 -0.57 -6.86
C GLN A 99 7.02 0.05 -8.07
N ALA A 100 6.90 -0.55 -9.27
CA ALA A 100 7.53 -0.02 -10.46
C ALA A 100 6.95 1.36 -10.83
N GLU A 101 5.63 1.52 -10.70
CA GLU A 101 4.96 2.81 -10.92
C GLU A 101 5.41 3.84 -9.86
N LEU A 102 5.47 3.44 -8.58
CA LEU A 102 5.95 4.31 -7.51
C LEU A 102 7.41 4.75 -7.70
N ASP A 103 8.27 3.85 -8.16
CA ASP A 103 9.68 4.14 -8.44
C ASP A 103 9.86 5.04 -9.67
N ALA A 104 8.94 4.97 -10.63
CA ALA A 104 8.92 5.84 -11.82
C ALA A 104 8.40 7.24 -11.52
N LEU A 105 7.65 7.44 -10.43
CA LEU A 105 7.25 8.76 -10.00
C LEU A 105 8.50 9.60 -9.71
N PRO A 106 8.55 10.87 -10.15
CA PRO A 106 9.66 11.74 -9.82
C PRO A 106 9.64 11.99 -8.31
N ILE A 107 10.43 11.23 -7.55
CA ILE A 107 10.71 11.45 -6.12
C ILE A 107 11.61 12.70 -6.01
N SER A 108 11.06 13.84 -6.37
CA SER A 108 11.61 15.15 -6.10
C SER A 108 10.48 16.06 -5.65
N LEU A 109 9.78 15.68 -4.58
CA LEU A 109 9.45 16.69 -3.60
C LEU A 109 10.76 16.93 -2.84
N PRO A 110 11.55 17.97 -3.17
CA PRO A 110 12.67 18.29 -2.31
C PRO A 110 12.06 18.48 -0.92
N ILE A 111 12.52 17.73 0.09
CA ILE A 111 12.42 18.17 1.47
C ILE A 111 13.36 19.37 1.57
N ARG A 112 12.99 20.47 0.90
CA ARG A 112 13.61 21.76 1.03
C ARG A 112 13.16 22.19 2.42
N ARG A 113 14.05 22.06 3.40
CA ARG A 113 14.03 22.99 4.53
C ARG A 113 14.24 24.39 3.96
N ARG A 114 13.24 25.03 3.35
CA ARG A 114 13.33 26.42 2.88
C ARG A 114 11.98 27.11 2.92
N SER A 115 11.96 28.18 3.69
CA SER A 115 11.29 29.45 3.45
C SER A 115 11.43 29.93 1.99
N GLY A 116 10.70 29.34 1.04
CA GLY A 116 10.70 29.76 -0.35
C GLY A 116 9.39 29.40 -1.03
N GLU A 117 8.87 30.35 -1.80
CA GLU A 117 7.52 30.39 -2.41
C GLU A 117 7.06 29.06 -3.01
N PHE A 118 5.79 28.74 -2.71
CA PHE A 118 5.05 27.65 -3.33
C PHE A 118 4.80 28.00 -4.81
N ASN A 119 5.32 27.16 -5.72
CA ASN A 119 5.10 27.30 -7.15
C ASN A 119 3.96 26.36 -7.61
N TRP A 120 2.72 26.80 -7.41
CA TRP A 120 1.56 26.16 -8.03
C TRP A 120 1.56 26.53 -9.52
N LYS A 121 1.51 25.52 -10.40
CA LYS A 121 1.28 25.77 -11.83
C LYS A 121 -0.23 25.97 -12.02
N GLU A 122 -0.64 27.20 -12.31
CA GLU A 122 -1.98 27.52 -12.82
C GLU A 122 -2.20 26.97 -14.24
#